data_AF-A0A0Q7L5L6-F1
#
_entry.id   AF-A0A0Q7L5L6-F1
#
_cell.length_a   1.000
_cell.length_b   1.000
_cell.length_c   1.000
_cell.angle_alpha   90.00
_cell.angle_beta   90.00
_cell.angle_gamma   90.00
#
_symmetry.space_group_name_H-M   'P 1'
#
loop_
_entity.id
_entity.type
_entity.pdbx_description
1 polymer ?
#
loop_
_entity_poly.entity_id
_entity_poly.type
_entity_poly.pdbx_seq_one_letter_code
_entity_poly.pdbx_strand_id
1 'polypeptide(L)' 'MTGLDILPLAVALLIGIAALGSCLGIALVGQKFLEGTTRQPELVDTLQTKFFLVAGVTDGAFIIATGIGLWFATASPFG' A
#
# COMPACT_ATOMS: atom_id res chain seq x y z
N MET A 1 0.30 -19.31 27.96
CA MET A 1 -0.71 -18.32 27.48
C MET A 1 -0.96 -17.28 28.57
N THR A 2 0.09 -16.63 29.06
CA THR A 2 0.04 -15.75 30.24
C THR A 2 0.77 -14.46 29.90
N GLY A 3 0.03 -13.34 29.88
CA GLY A 3 0.52 -12.02 29.50
C GLY A 3 -0.22 -11.50 28.26
N LEU A 4 -0.56 -10.21 28.26
CA LEU A 4 -1.22 -9.52 27.16
C LEU A 4 -0.38 -9.69 25.88
N ASP A 5 -0.80 -10.59 25.00
CA ASP A 5 -0.06 -10.85 23.76
C ASP A 5 -0.33 -9.71 22.78
N ILE A 6 0.59 -8.77 22.72
CA ILE A 6 0.49 -7.54 21.92
C ILE A 6 0.80 -7.79 20.43
N LEU A 7 1.27 -8.99 20.09
CA LEU A 7 1.74 -9.33 18.75
C LEU A 7 0.63 -9.24 17.69
N PRO A 8 -0.60 -9.76 17.91
CA PRO A 8 -1.70 -9.60 16.97
C PRO A 8 -2.10 -8.13 16.75
N LEU A 9 -2.05 -7.30 17.80
CA LEU A 9 -2.35 -5.87 17.70
C LEU A 9 -1.27 -5.13 16.91
N ALA A 10 0.01 -5.46 17.12
CA ALA A 10 1.13 -4.90 16.38
C ALA A 10 1.05 -5.26 14.88
N VAL A 11 0.72 -6.52 14.56
CA VAL A 11 0.51 -6.97 13.17
C VAL A 11 -0.67 -6.24 12.53
N ALA A 12 -1.79 -6.12 13.23
CA ALA A 12 -2.96 -5.41 12.73
C ALA A 12 -2.67 -3.92 12.44
N LEU A 13 -1.92 -3.24 13.32
CA LEU A 13 -1.50 -1.85 13.11
C LEU A 13 -0.53 -1.70 11.93
N LEU A 14 0.46 -2.59 11.83
CA LEU A 14 1.45 -2.57 10.75
C LEU A 14 0.78 -2.69 9.38
N ILE A 15 -0.15 -3.64 9.22
CA ILE A 15 -0.88 -3.82 7.96
C ILE A 15 -1.89 -2.70 7.75
N GLY A 16 -2.64 -2.32 8.79
CA GLY A 16 -3.71 -1.32 8.69
C GLY A 16 -3.19 0.08 8.30
N ILE A 17 -2.10 0.54 8.91
CA ILE A 17 -1.51 1.84 8.57
C ILE A 17 -0.93 1.83 7.15
N ALA A 18 -0.26 0.74 6.76
CA ALA A 18 0.28 0.60 5.41
C ALA A 18 -0.83 0.59 4.34
N ALA A 19 -1.94 -0.12 4.61
CA ALA A 19 -3.10 -0.15 3.72
C ALA A 19 -3.74 1.24 3.55
N LEU A 20 -3.90 1.99 4.65
CA LEU A 20 -4.40 3.36 4.60
C LEU A 20 -3.49 4.27 3.75
N GLY A 21 -2.17 4.15 3.93
CA GLY A 21 -1.19 4.88 3.14
C GLY A 21 -1.30 4.60 1.65
N SER A 22 -1.46 3.32 1.26
CA SER A 22 -1.59 2.97 -0.16
C SER A 22 -2.89 3.49 -0.77
N CYS A 23 -4.03 3.29 -0.09
CA CYS A 23 -5.33 3.79 -0.56
C CYS A 23 -5.32 5.31 -0.82
N LEU A 24 -4.72 6.08 0.10
CA LEU A 24 -4.59 7.53 -0.06
C LEU A 24 -3.62 7.89 -1.19
N GLY A 25 -2.48 7.20 -1.30
CA GLY A 25 -1.51 7.43 -2.37
C GLY A 25 -2.10 7.19 -3.75
N ILE A 26 -2.78 6.06 -3.96
CA ILE A 26 -3.41 5.71 -5.23
C ILE A 26 -4.54 6.70 -5.57
N ALA A 27 -5.34 7.12 -4.59
CA ALA A 27 -6.40 8.11 -4.80
C ALA A 27 -5.82 9.43 -5.34
N LEU A 28 -4.76 9.95 -4.72
CA LEU A 28 -4.11 11.20 -5.14
C LEU A 28 -3.51 11.09 -6.55
N VAL A 29 -2.83 9.98 -6.84
CA VAL A 29 -2.20 9.72 -8.14
C VAL A 29 -3.26 9.55 -9.22
N GLY A 30 -4.37 8.87 -8.92
CA GLY A 30 -5.52 8.69 -9.82
C GLY A 30 -6.23 9.99 -10.16
N GLN A 31 -6.42 10.87 -9.17
CA GLN A 31 -6.98 12.21 -9.39
C GLN A 31 -6.12 13.02 -10.39
N LYS A 32 -4.80 12.98 -10.24
CA LYS A 32 -3.88 13.70 -11.13
C LYS A 32 -3.80 13.11 -12.53
N PHE A 33 -3.88 11.79 -12.64
CA PHE A 33 -3.98 11.10 -13.94
C PHE A 33 -5.26 11.52 -14.69
N LEU A 34 -6.40 11.57 -14.01
CA LEU A 34 -7.68 11.97 -14.61
C LEU A 34 -7.67 13.46 -15.03
N GLU A 35 -7.12 14.33 -14.18
CA GLU A 35 -6.94 15.75 -14.49
C GLU A 35 -6.06 15.95 -15.74
N GLY A 36 -4.92 15.24 -15.81
CA GLY A 36 -4.00 15.30 -16.94
C GLY A 36 -4.61 14.78 -18.25
N THR A 37 -5.31 13.64 -18.17
CA THR A 37 -6.02 13.02 -19.32
C THR A 37 -7.12 13.92 -19.85
N THR A 38 -7.85 14.60 -18.97
CA THR A 38 -8.93 15.52 -19.38
C THR A 38 -8.38 16.78 -20.05
N ARG A 39 -7.23 17.30 -19.59
CA ARG A 39 -6.59 18.50 -20.16
C ARG A 39 -5.92 18.21 -21.51
N GLN A 40 -5.27 17.06 -21.65
CA GLN A 40 -4.52 16.68 -22.84
C GLN A 40 -4.72 15.19 -23.16
N PRO A 41 -5.74 14.86 -23.98
CA PRO A 41 -6.07 13.46 -24.29
C PRO A 41 -4.98 12.75 -25.12
N GLU A 42 -4.15 13.50 -25.85
CA GLU A 42 -3.00 12.94 -26.58
C GLU A 42 -1.89 12.38 -25.67
N LEU A 43 -1.85 12.77 -24.39
CA LEU A 43 -0.83 12.33 -23.44
C LEU A 43 -1.23 11.07 -22.64
N VAL A 44 -2.40 10.50 -22.89
CA VAL A 44 -2.98 9.40 -22.08
C VAL A 44 -2.04 8.20 -21.99
N ASP A 45 -1.49 7.72 -23.11
CA ASP A 45 -0.58 6.56 -23.12
C ASP A 45 0.69 6.80 -22.29
N THR A 46 1.22 8.02 -22.36
CA THR A 46 2.42 8.42 -21.59
C THR A 46 2.09 8.54 -20.11
N LEU A 47 0.94 9.16 -19.77
CA LEU A 47 0.48 9.34 -18.40
C LEU A 47 0.07 8.01 -17.75
N GLN A 48 -0.49 7.08 -18.51
CA GLN A 48 -0.91 5.76 -18.02
C GLN A 48 0.30 4.92 -17.58
N THR A 49 1.37 4.92 -18.39
CA THR A 49 2.61 4.22 -18.03
C THR A 49 3.22 4.77 -16.75
N LYS A 50 3.26 6.11 -16.61
CA LYS A 50 3.74 6.78 -15.39
C LYS A 50 2.82 6.51 -14.19
N PHE A 51 1.51 6.49 -14.41
CA PHE A 51 0.52 6.15 -13.39
C PHE A 51 0.75 4.75 -12.84
N PHE A 52 0.88 3.73 -13.68
CA PHE A 52 1.12 2.36 -13.23
C PHE A 52 2.46 2.20 -12.51
N LEU A 53 3.51 2.89 -12.96
CA LEU A 53 4.79 2.89 -12.26
C LEU A 53 4.64 3.45 -10.83
N VAL A 54 3.99 4.61 -10.68
CA VAL A 54 3.82 5.25 -9.36
C VAL A 54 2.84 4.46 -8.49
N ALA A 55 1.74 3.97 -9.06
CA ALA A 55 0.77 3.14 -8.34
C ALA A 55 1.43 1.83 -7.86
N GLY A 56 2.22 1.17 -8.70
CA GLY A 56 2.96 -0.04 -8.33
C GLY A 56 4.00 0.20 -7.24
N VAL A 57 4.73 1.32 -7.29
CA VAL A 57 5.68 1.71 -6.23
C VAL A 57 4.94 2.03 -4.91
N THR A 58 3.76 2.66 -5.00
CA THR A 58 2.92 2.97 -3.83
C THR A 58 2.44 1.70 -3.15
N ASP A 59 1.91 0.74 -3.90
CA ASP A 59 1.47 -0.56 -3.38
C ASP A 59 2.63 -1.44 -2.92
N GLY A 60 3.84 -1.23 -3.45
CA GLY A 60 5.03 -1.98 -3.04
C GLY A 60 5.30 -1.88 -1.53
N ALA A 61 5.14 -0.69 -0.93
CA ALA A 61 5.31 -0.50 0.51
C ALA A 61 4.25 -1.28 1.32
N PHE A 62 3.00 -1.32 0.85
CA PHE A 62 1.92 -2.07 1.47
C PHE A 62 2.14 -3.58 1.39
N ILE A 63 2.62 -4.09 0.25
CA ILE A 63 2.94 -5.51 0.06
C ILE A 63 4.07 -5.94 1.01
N ILE A 64 5.12 -5.13 1.15
CA ILE A 64 6.23 -5.41 2.08
C ILE A 64 5.72 -5.48 3.52
N ALA A 65 4.92 -4.49 3.95
CA ALA A 65 4.31 -4.49 5.28
C ALA A 65 3.44 -5.74 5.49
N THR A 66 2.60 -6.09 4.52
CA THR A 66 1.74 -7.29 4.60
C THR A 66 2.56 -8.58 4.69
N GLY A 67 3.65 -8.70 3.92
CA GLY A 67 4.55 -9.85 3.98
C GLY A 67 5.21 -10.02 5.35
N ILE A 68 5.69 -8.92 5.94
CA ILE A 68 6.26 -8.91 7.30
C ILE A 68 5.19 -9.25 8.34
N GLY A 69 3.99 -8.67 8.23
CA GLY A 69 2.87 -8.94 9.13
C GLY A 69 2.44 -10.41 9.09
N LEU A 70 2.37 -11.01 7.90
CA LEU A 70 2.04 -12.42 7.72
C LEU A 70 3.13 -13.33 8.31
N TRP A 71 4.41 -12.96 8.15
CA TRP A 71 5.51 -13.71 8.76
C TRP A 71 5.42 -13.71 10.30
N PHE A 72 5.17 -12.55 10.91
CA PHE A 72 4.91 -12.46 12.34
C PHE A 72 3.63 -13.21 12.77
N ALA A 73 2.59 -13.26 11.94
CA ALA A 73 1.37 -13.97 12.29
C ALA A 73 1.51 -15.51 12.21
N THR A 74 2.35 -16.03 11.31
CA THR A 74 2.38 -17.46 10.97
C THR A 74 3.64 -18.20 11.42
N ALA A 75 4.78 -17.53 11.47
CA ALA A 75 6.06 -18.11 11.85
C ALA A 75 6.83 -17.16 12.78
N SER A 76 6.08 -16.51 13.69
CA SER A 76 6.63 -15.58 14.67
C SER A 76 7.78 -16.23 15.45
N PRO A 77 8.96 -15.60 15.54
CA PRO A 77 10.07 -16.08 16.37
C PRO A 77 9.87 -15.77 17.87
N PHE A 78 8.74 -15.14 18.23
CA PHE A 78 8.44 -14.67 19.59
C PHE A 78 7.35 -15.49 20.28
N GLY A 79 6.82 -16.51 19.62
CA GLY A 79 5.78 -17.43 20.11
C GLY A 79 6.32 -18.66 20.83
#